data_AF-A0A3G1J0I0-F1
#
_entry.id   AF-A0A3G1J0I0-F1
#
_cell.length_a   1.000
_cell.length_b   1.000
_cell.length_c   1.000
_cell.angle_alpha   90.00
_cell.angle_beta   90.00
_cell.angle_gamma   90.00
#
_symmetry.space_group_name_H-M   'P 1'
#
loop_
_entity.id
_entity.type
_entity.pdbx_description
1 polymer ?
#
loop_
_entity_poly.entity_id
_entity_poly.type
_entity_poly.pdbx_seq_one_letter_code
_entity_poly.pdbx_strand_id
1 'polypeptide(L)'
;MLGSLASFVVHEGESSEGLALIRHAAKASTGYRPATAEAWLAAIEAVAHATAGDDIHTWRALDRAEAAVQRIPREEQPPWPWVFPFDAQKIANHRLTCAVRLRRPDIAYVAVDDLSLMATGHRKQGALVLLDLASAHVQTQEVDQALQVATTAVDLAAQTRSERVLSRARQFRRTVPAQAPRELLCEFDQRLRAANPQDRAFA
;
A
#
# COMPACT_ATOMS: atom_id res chain seq x y z
N MET A 1 -14.41 13.52 -1.68
CA MET A 1 -14.76 12.31 -2.45
C MET A 1 -13.72 11.97 -3.52
N LEU A 2 -13.29 12.92 -4.36
CA LEU A 2 -12.29 12.63 -5.43
C LEU A 2 -10.97 12.03 -4.94
N GLY A 3 -10.41 12.49 -3.81
CA GLY A 3 -9.17 11.90 -3.27
C GLY A 3 -9.31 10.43 -2.85
N SER A 4 -10.47 10.05 -2.30
CA SER A 4 -10.72 8.66 -1.88
C SER A 4 -10.90 7.74 -3.09
N LEU A 5 -11.59 8.23 -4.12
CA LEU A 5 -11.72 7.52 -5.40
C LEU A 5 -10.35 7.38 -6.07
N ALA A 6 -9.56 8.45 -6.13
CA ALA A 6 -8.20 8.41 -6.65
C ALA A 6 -7.35 7.36 -5.92
N SER A 7 -7.40 7.33 -4.59
CA SER A 7 -6.72 6.31 -3.81
C SER A 7 -7.17 4.90 -4.21
N PHE A 8 -8.47 4.65 -4.37
CA PHE A 8 -8.97 3.34 -4.78
C PHE A 8 -8.45 2.93 -6.17
N VAL A 9 -8.67 3.77 -7.18
CA VAL A 9 -8.29 3.55 -8.58
C VAL A 9 -6.77 3.30 -8.72
N VAL A 10 -5.95 4.08 -8.03
CA VAL A 10 -4.49 3.91 -8.01
C VAL A 10 -4.05 2.58 -7.37
N HIS A 11 -4.76 2.11 -6.34
CA HIS A 11 -4.44 0.84 -5.70
C HIS A 11 -4.86 -0.38 -6.53
N GLU A 12 -5.89 -0.24 -7.37
CA GLU A 12 -6.29 -1.25 -8.36
C GLU A 12 -5.36 -1.29 -9.59
N GLY A 13 -4.53 -0.27 -9.79
CA GLY A 13 -3.49 -0.24 -10.83
C GLY A 13 -3.74 0.78 -11.95
N GLU A 14 -4.87 1.48 -11.92
CA GLU A 14 -5.29 2.43 -12.95
C GLU A 14 -4.61 3.80 -12.77
N SER A 15 -3.37 3.88 -13.24
CA SER A 15 -2.48 5.01 -12.97
C SER A 15 -2.94 6.31 -13.64
N SER A 16 -3.39 6.23 -14.89
CA SER A 16 -3.77 7.40 -15.70
C SER A 16 -5.03 8.07 -15.17
N GLU A 17 -6.06 7.28 -14.87
CA GLU A 17 -7.31 7.74 -14.24
C GLU A 17 -7.04 8.27 -12.83
N GLY A 18 -6.24 7.54 -12.04
CA GLY A 18 -5.81 7.99 -10.71
C GLY A 18 -5.16 9.36 -10.71
N LEU A 19 -4.17 9.58 -11.59
CA LEU A 19 -3.51 10.87 -11.76
C LEU A 19 -4.48 11.97 -12.24
N ALA A 20 -5.44 11.64 -13.11
CA ALA A 20 -6.47 12.60 -13.52
C ALA A 20 -7.32 13.01 -12.30
N LEU A 21 -7.80 12.07 -11.50
CA LEU A 21 -8.59 12.34 -10.30
C LEU A 21 -7.81 13.16 -9.26
N ILE A 22 -6.52 12.89 -9.06
CA ILE A 22 -5.64 13.68 -8.19
C ILE A 22 -5.58 15.13 -8.66
N ARG A 23 -5.35 15.36 -9.97
CA ARG A 23 -5.31 16.72 -10.54
C ARG A 23 -6.64 17.45 -10.33
N HIS A 24 -7.77 16.77 -10.50
CA HIS A 24 -9.09 17.36 -10.24
C HIS A 24 -9.30 17.66 -8.76
N ALA A 25 -8.93 16.77 -7.85
CA ALA A 25 -9.02 16.98 -6.41
C ALA A 25 -8.16 18.18 -5.96
N ALA A 26 -6.95 18.29 -6.52
CA ALA A 26 -6.06 19.42 -6.28
C ALA A 26 -6.70 20.73 -6.76
N LYS A 27 -7.21 20.78 -8.00
CA LYS A 27 -7.89 21.97 -8.55
C LYS A 27 -9.16 22.35 -7.79
N ALA A 28 -9.93 21.39 -7.30
CA ALA A 28 -11.15 21.64 -6.52
C ALA A 28 -10.87 22.23 -5.13
N SER A 29 -9.63 22.14 -4.65
CA SER A 29 -9.18 22.76 -3.40
C SER A 29 -8.66 24.17 -3.67
N THR A 30 -9.52 25.07 -4.16
CA THR A 30 -9.19 26.50 -4.32
C THR A 30 -9.42 27.24 -3.01
N GLY A 31 -8.37 27.82 -2.41
CA GLY A 31 -8.46 28.63 -1.19
C GLY A 31 -7.51 28.14 -0.10
N TYR A 32 -7.95 27.19 0.74
CA TYR A 32 -7.16 26.60 1.81
C TYR A 32 -7.01 25.10 1.57
N ARG A 33 -5.77 24.61 1.49
CA ARG A 33 -5.47 23.18 1.49
C ARG A 33 -4.74 22.84 2.80
N PRO A 34 -5.38 22.09 3.72
CA PRO A 34 -4.70 21.62 4.92
C PRO A 34 -3.46 20.80 4.56
N ALA A 35 -2.37 20.95 5.32
CA ALA A 35 -1.11 20.23 5.07
C ALA A 35 -1.32 18.69 5.05
N THR A 36 -2.23 18.17 5.88
CA THR A 36 -2.66 16.77 5.86
C THR A 36 -3.23 16.33 4.50
N ALA A 37 -4.07 17.16 3.89
CA ALA A 37 -4.68 16.84 2.60
C ALA A 37 -3.65 16.89 1.47
N GLU A 38 -2.71 17.85 1.54
CA GLU A 38 -1.59 17.95 0.62
C GLU A 38 -0.67 16.73 0.71
N ALA A 39 -0.27 16.34 1.92
CA ALA A 39 0.57 15.18 2.16
C ALA A 39 -0.07 13.89 1.63
N TRP A 40 -1.36 13.70 1.92
CA TRP A 40 -2.08 12.52 1.46
C TRP A 40 -2.24 12.45 -0.06
N LEU A 41 -2.61 13.57 -0.71
CA LEU A 41 -2.74 13.60 -2.17
C LEU A 41 -1.39 13.37 -2.87
N ALA A 42 -0.30 13.97 -2.36
CA ALA A 42 1.04 13.76 -2.89
C ALA A 42 1.52 12.31 -2.72
N ALA A 43 1.16 11.65 -1.61
CA ALA A 43 1.49 10.23 -1.40
C ALA A 43 0.72 9.31 -2.37
N ILE A 44 -0.56 9.57 -2.65
CA ILE A 44 -1.32 8.83 -3.67
C ILE A 44 -0.74 9.08 -5.06
N GLU A 45 -0.34 10.32 -5.36
CA GLU A 45 0.30 10.70 -6.62
C GLU A 45 1.60 9.91 -6.84
N ALA A 46 2.42 9.77 -5.80
CA ALA A 46 3.63 8.96 -5.87
C ALA A 46 3.35 7.49 -6.23
N VAL A 47 2.34 6.91 -5.57
CA VAL A 47 1.93 5.53 -5.80
C VAL A 47 1.36 5.34 -7.22
N ALA A 48 0.70 6.36 -7.78
CA ALA A 48 0.21 6.35 -9.16
C ALA A 48 1.36 6.41 -10.18
N HIS A 49 2.34 7.29 -9.97
CA HIS A 49 3.56 7.32 -10.78
C HIS A 49 4.34 6.01 -10.68
N ALA A 50 4.38 5.39 -9.49
CA ALA A 50 5.13 4.16 -9.27
C ALA A 50 4.52 3.00 -10.07
N THR A 51 3.19 2.91 -10.11
CA THR A 51 2.48 1.94 -10.96
C THR A 51 2.71 2.19 -12.45
N ALA A 52 2.83 3.45 -12.86
CA ALA A 52 3.16 3.81 -14.23
C ALA A 52 4.64 3.56 -14.59
N GLY A 53 5.49 3.18 -13.63
CA GLY A 53 6.93 2.98 -13.83
C GLY A 53 7.74 4.28 -13.88
N ASP A 54 7.19 5.40 -13.42
CA ASP A 54 7.82 6.72 -13.47
C ASP A 54 8.59 7.02 -12.17
N ASP A 55 9.81 6.51 -12.08
CA ASP A 55 10.68 6.59 -10.89
C ASP A 55 10.89 8.05 -10.43
N ILE A 56 11.20 8.96 -11.36
CA ILE A 56 11.49 10.36 -11.04
C ILE A 56 10.29 11.06 -10.40
N HIS A 57 9.10 10.93 -11.00
CA HIS A 57 7.92 11.60 -10.46
C HIS A 57 7.39 10.92 -9.19
N THR A 58 7.60 9.61 -9.03
CA THR A 58 7.31 8.90 -7.78
C THR A 58 8.07 9.51 -6.60
N TRP A 59 9.40 9.57 -6.70
CA TRP A 59 10.21 10.04 -5.57
C TRP A 59 9.99 11.53 -5.29
N ARG A 60 9.85 12.36 -6.34
CA ARG A 60 9.48 13.78 -6.18
C ARG A 60 8.12 13.97 -5.50
N ALA A 61 7.14 13.10 -5.77
CA ALA A 61 5.84 13.17 -5.12
C ALA A 61 5.91 12.72 -3.64
N LEU A 62 6.73 11.71 -3.32
CA LEU A 62 7.00 11.32 -1.94
C LEU A 62 7.71 12.42 -1.15
N ASP A 63 8.72 13.08 -1.73
CA ASP A 63 9.42 14.20 -1.08
C ASP A 63 8.46 15.35 -0.74
N ARG A 64 7.54 15.67 -1.66
CA ARG A 64 6.47 16.65 -1.40
C ARG A 64 5.54 16.19 -0.27
N ALA A 65 5.18 14.92 -0.24
CA ALA A 65 4.33 14.37 0.80
C ALA A 65 5.01 14.46 2.18
N GLU A 66 6.30 14.14 2.26
CA GLU A 66 7.11 14.23 3.47
C GLU A 66 7.26 15.69 3.96
N ALA A 67 7.58 16.61 3.05
CA ALA A 67 7.63 18.05 3.37
C ALA A 67 6.27 18.61 3.82
N ALA A 68 5.16 18.07 3.32
CA ALA A 68 3.82 18.44 3.77
C ALA A 68 3.52 17.90 5.18
N VAL A 69 3.95 16.67 5.51
CA VAL A 69 3.82 16.11 6.86
C VAL A 69 4.56 16.98 7.89
N GLN A 70 5.77 17.45 7.56
CA GLN A 70 6.54 18.32 8.46
C GLN A 70 5.87 19.65 8.77
N ARG A 71 4.95 20.11 7.91
CA ARG A 71 4.17 21.33 8.11
C ARG A 71 2.89 21.11 8.90
N ILE A 72 2.48 19.87 9.17
CA ILE A 72 1.29 19.57 9.96
C ILE A 72 1.59 20.00 11.41
N PRO A 73 0.90 21.02 11.97
CA PRO A 73 1.03 21.40 13.36
C PRO A 73 0.66 20.21 14.25
N ARG A 74 1.43 19.98 15.32
CA ARG A 74 1.20 18.85 16.27
C ARG A 74 -0.19 18.88 16.91
N GLU A 75 -0.81 20.06 16.97
CA GLU A 75 -2.11 20.31 17.58
C GLU A 75 -3.25 20.40 16.55
N GLU A 76 -2.94 20.42 15.24
CA GLU A 76 -3.97 20.49 14.20
C GLU A 76 -4.65 19.12 14.10
N GLN A 77 -5.86 19.03 14.68
CA GLN A 77 -6.75 17.94 14.36
C GLN A 77 -7.10 18.03 12.88
N PRO A 78 -7.08 16.92 12.14
CA PRO A 78 -7.50 16.94 10.75
C PRO A 78 -8.89 17.57 10.66
N PRO A 79 -9.15 18.43 9.67
CA PRO A 79 -10.40 19.18 9.58
C PRO A 79 -11.63 18.30 9.38
N TRP A 80 -11.42 16.99 9.20
CA TRP A 80 -12.44 15.97 9.12
C TRP A 80 -12.28 14.99 10.31
N PRO A 81 -13.24 14.92 11.24
CA PRO A 81 -13.12 14.12 12.46
C PRO A 81 -13.06 12.59 12.22
N TRP A 82 -13.35 12.14 11.00
CA TRP A 82 -13.24 10.74 10.57
C TRP A 82 -11.92 10.40 9.85
N VAL A 83 -11.01 11.39 9.66
CA VAL A 83 -9.72 11.19 9.01
C VAL A 83 -8.64 11.07 10.09
N PHE A 84 -7.94 9.95 10.14
CA PHE A 84 -6.77 9.81 11.02
C PHE A 84 -5.63 10.73 10.54
N PRO A 85 -4.88 11.37 11.46
CA PRO A 85 -3.72 12.21 11.10
C PRO A 85 -2.80 11.52 10.12
N PHE A 86 -2.29 12.27 9.14
CA PHE A 86 -1.33 11.74 8.18
C PHE A 86 0.08 12.00 8.70
N ASP A 87 0.87 10.94 8.90
CA ASP A 87 2.11 10.97 9.67
C ASP A 87 3.28 10.32 8.92
N ALA A 88 4.45 10.32 9.55
CA ALA A 88 5.67 9.71 9.01
C ALA A 88 5.51 8.20 8.74
N GLN A 89 4.74 7.50 9.56
CA GLN A 89 4.46 6.07 9.37
C GLN A 89 3.67 5.82 8.08
N LYS A 90 2.67 6.65 7.78
CA LYS A 90 1.95 6.56 6.50
C LYS A 90 2.86 6.89 5.30
N ILE A 91 3.76 7.85 5.42
CA ILE A 91 4.77 8.13 4.39
C ILE A 91 5.66 6.90 4.16
N ALA A 92 6.18 6.27 5.22
CA ALA A 92 7.02 5.08 5.11
C ALA A 92 6.28 3.90 4.45
N ASN A 93 4.99 3.71 4.75
CA ASN A 93 4.14 2.75 4.05
C ASN A 93 4.04 3.06 2.54
N HIS A 94 3.80 4.31 2.17
CA HIS A 94 3.75 4.71 0.76
C HIS A 94 5.11 4.57 0.06
N ARG A 95 6.20 4.85 0.76
CA ARG A 95 7.59 4.64 0.28
C ARG A 95 7.83 3.16 -0.04
N LEU A 96 7.43 2.26 0.86
CA LEU A 96 7.48 0.81 0.62
C LEU A 96 6.65 0.41 -0.61
N THR A 97 5.38 0.81 -0.69
CA THR A 97 4.51 0.49 -1.83
C THR A 97 5.10 1.00 -3.15
N CYS A 98 5.66 2.21 -3.16
CA CYS A 98 6.31 2.79 -4.34
C CYS A 98 7.55 1.99 -4.75
N ALA A 99 8.42 1.67 -3.79
CA ALA A 99 9.63 0.87 -4.03
C ALA A 99 9.29 -0.49 -4.67
N VAL A 100 8.28 -1.17 -4.13
CA VAL A 100 7.81 -2.46 -4.66
C VAL A 100 7.25 -2.31 -6.08
N ARG A 101 6.43 -1.28 -6.35
CA ARG A 101 5.86 -1.04 -7.69
C ARG A 101 6.94 -0.74 -8.74
N LEU A 102 7.99 -0.02 -8.34
CA LEU A 102 9.16 0.30 -9.17
C LEU A 102 10.19 -0.83 -9.26
N ARG A 103 9.96 -1.96 -8.58
CA ARG A 103 10.92 -3.07 -8.46
C ARG A 103 12.28 -2.66 -7.91
N ARG A 104 12.26 -1.90 -6.81
CA ARG A 104 13.41 -1.43 -6.02
C ARG A 104 13.44 -2.11 -4.65
N PRO A 105 13.74 -3.42 -4.57
CA PRO A 105 13.70 -4.17 -3.32
C PRO A 105 14.69 -3.64 -2.27
N ASP A 106 15.81 -3.06 -2.71
CA ASP A 106 16.79 -2.35 -1.86
C ASP A 106 16.13 -1.26 -1.01
N ILE A 107 15.28 -0.43 -1.62
CA ILE A 107 14.55 0.63 -0.93
C ILE A 107 13.40 0.05 -0.12
N ALA A 108 12.75 -1.01 -0.62
CA ALA A 108 11.63 -1.65 0.07
C ALA A 108 12.05 -2.21 1.43
N TYR A 109 13.20 -2.89 1.52
CA TYR A 109 13.70 -3.44 2.78
C TYR A 109 14.00 -2.35 3.81
N VAL A 110 14.67 -1.27 3.40
CA VAL A 110 14.92 -0.11 4.29
C VAL A 110 13.61 0.48 4.81
N ALA A 111 12.61 0.63 3.94
CA ALA A 111 11.30 1.16 4.36
C ALA A 111 10.58 0.23 5.35
N VAL A 112 10.75 -1.09 5.24
CA VAL A 112 10.20 -2.07 6.20
C VAL A 112 10.91 -1.97 7.54
N ASP A 113 12.24 -1.83 7.54
CA ASP A 113 13.02 -1.65 8.76
C ASP A 113 12.58 -0.38 9.51
N ASP A 114 12.45 0.74 8.80
CA ASP A 114 11.92 2.00 9.34
C ASP A 114 10.53 1.81 9.97
N LEU A 115 9.63 1.10 9.28
CA LEU A 115 8.28 0.82 9.77
C LEU A 115 8.27 -0.06 11.02
N SER A 116 9.20 -1.02 11.12
CA SER A 116 9.32 -1.92 12.27
C SER A 116 9.72 -1.16 13.55
N LEU A 117 10.57 -0.15 13.42
CA LEU A 117 11.01 0.72 14.51
C LEU A 117 9.89 1.61 15.05
N MET A 118 8.85 1.88 14.25
CA MET A 118 7.72 2.75 14.60
C MET A 118 6.63 2.07 15.46
N ALA A 119 6.79 0.79 15.83
CA ALA A 119 5.94 0.01 16.75
C ALA A 119 4.41 0.15 16.50
N THR A 120 3.88 -0.58 15.52
CA THR A 120 2.50 -0.36 15.07
C THR A 120 1.47 -1.31 15.71
N GLY A 121 0.45 -0.76 16.38
CA GLY A 121 -0.72 -1.51 16.88
C GLY A 121 -1.82 -1.79 15.82
N HIS A 122 -1.59 -1.44 14.55
CA HIS A 122 -2.62 -1.46 13.51
C HIS A 122 -2.53 -2.69 12.60
N ARG A 123 -3.13 -3.80 13.06
CA ARG A 123 -3.13 -5.11 12.39
C ARG A 123 -3.42 -5.08 10.88
N LYS A 124 -4.38 -4.26 10.44
CA LYS A 124 -4.78 -4.13 9.01
C LYS A 124 -3.69 -3.48 8.14
N GLN A 125 -3.01 -2.47 8.68
CA GLN A 125 -1.92 -1.81 7.95
C GLN A 125 -0.69 -2.71 7.90
N GLY A 126 -0.37 -3.40 9.00
CA GLY A 126 0.68 -4.40 9.04
C GLY A 126 0.50 -5.50 7.99
N ALA A 127 -0.72 -5.99 7.77
CA ALA A 127 -0.97 -7.00 6.74
C ALA A 127 -0.64 -6.53 5.31
N LEU A 128 -0.84 -5.24 4.99
CA LEU A 128 -0.50 -4.71 3.66
C LEU A 128 1.00 -4.50 3.50
N VAL A 129 1.66 -4.04 4.56
CA VAL A 129 3.13 -3.95 4.63
C VAL A 129 3.74 -5.33 4.37
N LEU A 130 3.22 -6.38 5.01
CA LEU A 130 3.67 -7.75 4.78
C LEU A 130 3.48 -8.21 3.32
N LEU A 131 2.37 -7.84 2.65
CA LEU A 131 2.16 -8.20 1.24
C LEU A 131 3.11 -7.44 0.29
N ASP A 132 3.42 -6.18 0.58
CA ASP A 132 4.41 -5.42 -0.18
C ASP A 132 5.83 -6.00 0.09
N LEU A 133 6.17 -6.37 1.32
CA LEU A 133 7.42 -7.07 1.66
C LEU A 133 7.52 -8.43 0.94
N ALA A 134 6.45 -9.23 0.95
CA ALA A 134 6.40 -10.49 0.21
C ALA A 134 6.64 -10.27 -1.29
N SER A 135 6.09 -9.20 -1.85
CA SER A 135 6.33 -8.82 -3.25
C SER A 135 7.80 -8.45 -3.50
N ALA A 136 8.47 -7.78 -2.55
CA ALA A 136 9.91 -7.52 -2.63
C ALA A 136 10.73 -8.82 -2.62
N HIS A 137 10.40 -9.80 -1.77
CA HIS A 137 11.05 -11.11 -1.78
C HIS A 137 10.87 -11.86 -3.11
N VAL A 138 9.70 -11.75 -3.76
CA VAL A 138 9.53 -12.32 -5.12
C VAL A 138 10.48 -11.65 -6.12
N GLN A 139 10.71 -10.34 -6.00
CA GLN A 139 11.61 -9.59 -6.91
C GLN A 139 13.07 -10.00 -6.73
N THR A 140 13.47 -10.44 -5.55
CA THR A 140 14.82 -10.95 -5.23
C THR A 140 14.94 -12.47 -5.37
N GLN A 141 13.92 -13.16 -5.90
CA GLN A 141 13.86 -14.62 -6.07
C GLN A 141 13.82 -15.43 -4.76
N GLU A 142 13.50 -14.80 -3.64
CA GLU A 142 13.32 -15.42 -2.33
C GLU A 142 11.87 -15.89 -2.13
N VAL A 143 11.40 -16.76 -3.03
CA VAL A 143 9.97 -17.12 -3.15
C VAL A 143 9.41 -17.81 -1.89
N ASP A 144 10.23 -18.61 -1.23
CA ASP A 144 9.85 -19.31 0.01
C ASP A 144 9.50 -18.31 1.11
N GLN A 145 10.39 -17.33 1.32
CA GLN A 145 10.19 -16.24 2.27
C GLN A 145 8.97 -15.39 1.89
N ALA A 146 8.81 -15.10 0.59
CA ALA A 146 7.65 -14.38 0.10
C ALA A 146 6.33 -15.06 0.47
N LEU A 147 6.22 -16.37 0.26
CA LEU A 147 5.01 -17.14 0.56
C LEU A 147 4.72 -17.22 2.06
N GLN A 148 5.76 -17.37 2.90
CA GLN A 148 5.60 -17.40 4.36
C GLN A 148 5.10 -16.05 4.90
N VAL A 149 5.71 -14.95 4.44
CA VAL A 149 5.32 -13.58 4.82
C VAL A 149 3.90 -13.27 4.33
N ALA A 150 3.57 -13.61 3.09
CA ALA A 150 2.23 -13.41 2.53
C ALA A 150 1.16 -14.24 3.25
N THR A 151 1.48 -15.47 3.66
CA THR A 151 0.56 -16.32 4.44
C THR A 151 0.23 -15.68 5.78
N THR A 152 1.23 -15.11 6.47
CA THR A 152 1.01 -14.35 7.71
C THR A 152 0.09 -13.15 7.48
N ALA A 153 0.25 -12.44 6.36
CA ALA A 153 -0.63 -11.33 5.99
C ALA A 153 -2.10 -11.77 5.78
N VAL A 154 -2.32 -12.93 5.15
CA VAL A 154 -3.65 -13.51 4.93
C VAL A 154 -4.30 -13.93 6.24
N ASP A 155 -3.55 -14.52 7.17
CA ASP A 155 -4.07 -14.87 8.49
C ASP A 155 -4.54 -13.63 9.28
N LEU A 156 -3.80 -12.52 9.20
CA LEU A 156 -4.22 -11.23 9.75
C LEU A 156 -5.45 -10.66 9.03
N ALA A 157 -5.55 -10.86 7.72
CA ALA A 157 -6.71 -10.45 6.92
C ALA A 157 -7.98 -11.20 7.34
N ALA A 158 -7.87 -12.51 7.59
CA ALA A 158 -8.98 -13.36 8.02
C ALA A 158 -9.57 -12.89 9.35
N GLN A 159 -8.71 -12.52 10.31
CA GLN A 159 -9.15 -11.99 11.62
C GLN A 159 -9.84 -10.63 11.50
N THR A 160 -9.46 -9.82 10.52
CA THR A 160 -9.93 -8.43 10.37
C THR A 160 -10.98 -8.25 9.29
N ARG A 161 -11.32 -9.31 8.54
CA ARG A 161 -12.25 -9.36 7.39
C ARG A 161 -12.00 -8.23 6.39
N SER A 162 -10.73 -8.00 6.05
CA SER A 162 -10.36 -6.88 5.18
C SER A 162 -10.28 -7.30 3.71
N GLU A 163 -11.33 -6.98 2.95
CA GLU A 163 -11.38 -7.22 1.49
C GLU A 163 -10.21 -6.61 0.73
N ARG A 164 -9.74 -5.43 1.16
CA ARG A 164 -8.57 -4.78 0.55
C ARG A 164 -7.31 -5.62 0.66
N VAL A 165 -7.09 -6.26 1.81
CA VAL A 165 -5.92 -7.13 2.03
C VAL A 165 -6.06 -8.41 1.20
N LEU A 166 -7.27 -8.99 1.14
CA LEU A 166 -7.52 -10.18 0.32
C LEU A 166 -7.36 -9.90 -1.19
N SER A 167 -7.84 -8.76 -1.68
CA SER A 167 -7.61 -8.32 -3.07
C SER A 167 -6.11 -8.21 -3.37
N ARG A 168 -5.36 -7.56 -2.47
CA ARG A 168 -3.90 -7.41 -2.61
C ARG A 168 -3.17 -8.77 -2.54
N ALA A 169 -3.62 -9.70 -1.70
CA ALA A 169 -3.08 -11.05 -1.64
C ALA A 169 -3.32 -11.83 -2.96
N ARG A 170 -4.48 -11.66 -3.60
CA ARG A 170 -4.75 -12.21 -4.94
C ARG A 170 -3.88 -11.56 -6.03
N GLN A 171 -3.57 -10.27 -5.92
CA GLN A 171 -2.61 -9.62 -6.82
C GLN A 171 -1.20 -10.17 -6.62
N PHE A 172 -0.74 -10.30 -5.38
CA PHE A 172 0.54 -10.95 -5.04
C PHE A 172 0.61 -12.38 -5.59
N ARG A 173 -0.45 -13.17 -5.44
CA ARG A 173 -0.48 -14.55 -5.95
C ARG A 173 -0.17 -14.67 -7.46
N ARG A 174 -0.51 -13.64 -8.24
CA ARG A 174 -0.23 -13.57 -9.69
C ARG A 174 1.23 -13.24 -10.02
N THR A 175 1.99 -12.71 -9.06
CA THR A 175 3.43 -12.43 -9.25
C THR A 175 4.32 -13.61 -8.87
N VAL A 176 3.81 -14.56 -8.07
CA VAL A 176 4.53 -15.77 -7.68
C VAL A 176 4.84 -16.64 -8.90
N PRO A 177 6.11 -17.02 -9.13
CA PRO A 177 6.50 -17.80 -10.30
C PRO A 177 5.95 -19.23 -10.28
N ALA A 178 5.83 -19.84 -11.46
CA ALA A 178 5.31 -21.21 -11.60
C ALA A 178 6.19 -22.27 -10.92
N GLN A 179 7.48 -21.99 -10.73
CA GLN A 179 8.46 -22.87 -10.09
C GLN A 179 8.45 -22.76 -8.55
N ALA A 180 7.54 -21.99 -7.96
CA ALA A 180 7.44 -21.85 -6.52
C ALA A 180 7.25 -23.19 -5.79
N PRO A 181 7.75 -23.35 -4.55
CA PRO A 181 7.56 -24.57 -3.78
C PRO A 181 6.08 -24.92 -3.63
N ARG A 182 5.71 -26.10 -4.11
CA ARG A 182 4.30 -26.53 -4.19
C ARG A 182 3.60 -26.55 -2.83
N GLU A 183 4.33 -26.93 -1.79
CA GLU A 183 3.80 -27.04 -0.42
C GLU A 183 3.41 -25.66 0.13
N LEU A 184 4.35 -24.70 0.11
CA LEU A 184 4.11 -23.32 0.56
C LEU A 184 3.04 -22.62 -0.27
N LEU A 185 3.04 -22.85 -1.59
CA LEU A 185 2.04 -22.27 -2.48
C LEU A 185 0.63 -22.82 -2.19
N CYS A 186 0.54 -24.12 -1.95
CA CYS A 186 -0.72 -24.77 -1.59
C CYS A 186 -1.25 -24.28 -0.24
N GLU A 187 -0.37 -24.13 0.77
CA GLU A 187 -0.75 -23.55 2.05
C GLU A 187 -1.30 -22.13 1.87
N PHE A 188 -0.55 -21.26 1.18
CA PHE A 188 -0.99 -19.90 0.90
C PHE A 188 -2.37 -19.87 0.21
N ASP A 189 -2.55 -20.67 -0.85
CA ASP A 189 -3.81 -20.73 -1.61
C ASP A 189 -4.97 -21.24 -0.74
N GLN A 190 -4.73 -22.21 0.15
CA GLN A 190 -5.74 -22.70 1.10
C GLN A 190 -6.15 -21.63 2.11
N ARG A 191 -5.18 -20.92 2.71
CA ARG A 191 -5.46 -19.83 3.66
C ARG A 191 -6.22 -18.69 2.99
N LEU A 192 -5.84 -18.34 1.76
CA LEU A 192 -6.50 -17.27 0.99
C LEU A 192 -7.97 -17.61 0.70
N ARG A 193 -8.28 -18.86 0.32
CA ARG A 193 -9.66 -19.33 0.13
C ARG A 193 -10.44 -19.37 1.44
N ALA A 194 -9.83 -19.85 2.52
CA ALA A 194 -10.49 -19.93 3.82
C ALA A 194 -10.85 -18.54 4.39
N ALA A 195 -10.03 -17.52 4.10
CA ALA A 195 -10.26 -16.15 4.51
C ALA A 195 -11.40 -15.45 3.75
N ASN A 196 -11.88 -16.02 2.64
CA ASN A 196 -12.97 -15.49 1.83
C ASN A 196 -14.22 -16.42 1.83
N PRO A 197 -15.24 -16.15 2.68
CA PRO A 197 -16.42 -17.00 2.76
C PRO A 197 -17.25 -17.05 1.47
N GLN A 198 -17.11 -16.07 0.57
CA GLN A 198 -17.88 -15.96 -0.66
C GLN A 198 -17.46 -16.97 -1.75
N ASP A 199 -16.25 -17.53 -1.67
CA ASP A 199 -15.77 -18.58 -2.60
C ASP A 199 -16.29 -19.99 -2.27
N ARG A 200 -17.05 -20.16 -1.17
CA ARG A 200 -17.68 -21.44 -0.80
C ARG A 200 -18.96 -21.77 -1.57
N ALA A 201 -19.42 -20.89 -2.45
CA ALA A 201 -20.70 -21.06 -3.16
C ALA A 201 -20.60 -21.87 -4.47
N PHE A 202 -19.42 -22.36 -4.87
CA PHE A 202 -19.22 -23.09 -6.13
C PHE A 202 -18.35 -24.36 -6.03
N ALA A 203 -18.30 -25.00 -4.87
CA ALA A 203 -17.77 -26.35 -4.71
C ALA A 203 -18.91 -27.32 -4.39
#